data_AF-A0A920MXT1-F1
#
_entry.id   AF-A0A920MXT1-F1
#
_cell.length_a   1.000
_cell.length_b   1.000
_cell.length_c   1.000
_cell.angle_alpha   90.00
_cell.angle_beta   90.00
_cell.angle_gamma   90.00
#
_symmetry.space_group_name_H-M   'P 1'
#
loop_
_entity.id
_entity.type
_entity.pdbx_description
1 polymer ?
#
loop_
_entity_poly.entity_id
_entity_poly.type
_entity_poly.pdbx_seq_one_letter_code
_entity_poly.pdbx_strand_id
1 'polypeptide(L)'
;MPWIILGVVTFIILLKIPAPYGKFSNTSWGPMIPSKLGWFVMEIISPVAFAYFFFTGLEEKSWITWVFLSVGWVIILIEALFILCDKKIQQKCPFLLPFCIVV
;
A
#
# COMPACT_ATOMS: atom_id res chain seq x y z
N MET A 1 1.47 10.87 -19.08
CA MET A 1 0.79 9.85 -19.93
C MET A 1 1.20 8.39 -19.66
N PRO A 2 2.44 8.04 -19.28
CA PRO A 2 2.83 6.63 -19.05
C PRO A 2 1.97 5.90 -18.02
N TRP A 3 1.59 6.58 -16.94
CA TRP A 3 0.82 6.05 -15.80
C TRP A 3 -0.56 5.52 -16.18
N ILE A 4 -1.24 6.19 -17.13
CA ILE A 4 -2.57 5.79 -17.60
C ILE A 4 -2.48 4.50 -18.40
N ILE A 5 -1.46 4.39 -19.25
CA ILE A 5 -1.22 3.17 -20.06
C ILE A 5 -0.92 2.00 -19.13
N LEU A 6 -0.06 2.21 -18.12
CA LEU A 6 0.25 1.20 -17.12
C LEU A 6 -1.02 0.72 -16.39
N GLY A 7 -1.88 1.66 -15.97
CA GLY A 7 -3.15 1.34 -15.29
C GLY A 7 -4.13 0.54 -16.17
N VAL A 8 -4.22 0.86 -17.46
CA VAL A 8 -5.06 0.10 -18.40
C VAL A 8 -4.53 -1.32 -18.59
N VAL A 9 -3.21 -1.49 -18.69
CA VAL A 9 -2.57 -2.80 -18.86
C VAL A 9 -2.74 -3.66 -17.60
N THR A 10 -2.50 -3.11 -16.41
CA THR A 10 -2.70 -3.85 -15.15
C THR A 10 -4.16 -4.24 -14.95
N PHE A 11 -5.11 -3.35 -15.28
CA PHE A 11 -6.54 -3.66 -15.23
C PHE A 11 -6.93 -4.89 -16.06
N ILE A 12 -6.46 -4.97 -17.31
CA ILE A 12 -6.75 -6.11 -18.20
C ILE A 12 -6.13 -7.42 -17.65
N ILE A 13 -4.95 -7.35 -17.05
CA ILE A 13 -4.25 -8.50 -16.46
C ILE A 13 -5.02 -9.03 -15.24
N LEU A 14 -5.48 -8.14 -14.36
CA LEU A 14 -6.22 -8.51 -13.14
C LEU A 14 -7.57 -9.18 -13.45
N LEU A 15 -8.18 -8.90 -14.61
CA LEU A 15 -9.40 -9.58 -15.05
C LEU A 15 -9.17 -11.06 -15.40
N LYS A 16 -7.95 -11.43 -15.81
CA LYS A 16 -7.61 -12.83 -16.19
C LYS A 16 -6.91 -13.62 -15.09
N ILE A 17 -6.11 -12.95 -14.27
CA ILE A 17 -5.32 -13.60 -13.23
C ILE A 17 -5.82 -13.08 -11.88
N PRO A 18 -6.65 -13.85 -11.15
CA PRO A 18 -7.08 -13.43 -9.83
C PRO A 18 -5.86 -13.31 -8.93
N ALA A 19 -5.74 -12.18 -8.23
CA ALA A 19 -4.67 -11.94 -7.29
C ALA A 19 -4.61 -13.11 -6.28
N PRO A 20 -3.45 -13.74 -6.07
CA PRO A 20 -3.28 -14.91 -5.20
C PRO A 20 -3.37 -14.53 -3.72
N TYR A 21 -4.56 -14.11 -3.28
CA TYR A 21 -4.87 -13.74 -1.91
C TYR A 21 -6.14 -14.43 -1.42
N GLY A 22 -6.19 -14.73 -0.12
CA GLY A 22 -7.36 -15.34 0.50
C GLY A 22 -7.63 -16.77 0.03
N LYS A 23 -8.85 -17.05 -0.47
CA LYS A 23 -9.33 -18.39 -0.87
C LYS A 23 -8.55 -19.05 -2.04
N PHE A 24 -7.78 -18.27 -2.81
CA PHE A 24 -6.98 -18.77 -3.94
C PHE A 24 -5.48 -18.84 -3.62
N SER A 25 -5.10 -18.88 -2.33
CA SER A 25 -3.69 -18.98 -1.92
C SER A 25 -3.07 -20.29 -2.42
N ASN A 26 -2.21 -20.23 -3.43
CA ASN A 26 -1.44 -21.35 -3.93
C ASN A 26 0.00 -21.24 -3.43
N THR A 27 0.52 -22.29 -2.78
CA THR A 27 1.88 -22.36 -2.20
C THR A 27 3.01 -22.28 -3.23
N SER A 28 2.70 -22.25 -4.54
CA SER A 28 3.68 -22.18 -5.64
C SER A 28 4.22 -20.77 -5.94
N TRP A 29 3.68 -19.70 -5.35
CA TRP A 29 4.05 -18.30 -5.69
C TRP A 29 5.21 -17.70 -4.86
N GLY A 30 6.02 -18.53 -4.19
CA GLY A 30 7.20 -18.08 -3.42
C GLY A 30 6.91 -17.86 -1.92
N PRO A 31 7.82 -17.19 -1.17
CA PRO A 31 7.70 -17.07 0.28
C PRO A 31 6.42 -16.33 0.67
N MET A 32 5.61 -16.98 1.49
CA MET A 32 4.36 -16.43 2.00
C MET A 32 4.65 -15.60 3.25
N ILE A 33 4.41 -14.28 3.18
CA ILE A 33 4.48 -13.38 4.32
C ILE A 33 3.12 -13.37 5.04
N PRO A 34 3.08 -13.25 6.38
CA PRO A 34 1.84 -12.97 7.09
C PRO A 34 1.23 -11.66 6.58
N SER A 35 0.00 -11.74 6.09
CA SER A 35 -0.69 -10.65 5.39
C SER A 35 -0.74 -9.35 6.20
N LYS A 36 -0.73 -9.48 7.53
CA LYS A 36 -0.61 -8.37 8.47
C LYS A 36 0.67 -7.53 8.26
N LEU A 37 1.83 -8.16 8.02
CA LEU A 37 3.08 -7.46 7.72
C LEU A 37 3.05 -6.84 6.31
N GLY A 38 2.50 -7.57 5.32
CA GLY A 38 2.36 -7.05 3.96
C GLY A 38 1.51 -5.78 3.91
N TRP A 39 0.36 -5.79 4.59
CA TRP A 39 -0.50 -4.62 4.74
C TRP A 39 0.18 -3.48 5.50
N PHE A 40 0.84 -3.78 6.61
CA PHE A 40 1.56 -2.76 7.39
C PHE A 40 2.64 -2.04 6.57
N VAL A 41 3.40 -2.78 5.75
CA VAL A 41 4.42 -2.21 4.87
C VAL A 41 3.80 -1.33 3.77
N MET A 42 2.69 -1.76 3.17
CA MET A 42 1.99 -0.96 2.15
C MET A 42 1.46 0.35 2.72
N GLU A 43 0.83 0.29 3.89
CA GLU A 43 0.22 1.47 4.53
C GLU A 43 1.26 2.50 4.98
N ILE A 44 2.46 2.04 5.37
CA ILE A 44 3.57 2.91 5.81
C ILE A 44 4.33 3.55 4.65
N ILE A 45 4.37 2.92 3.48
CA ILE A 45 5.18 3.40 2.36
C ILE A 45 4.68 4.77 1.86
N SER A 46 3.37 4.98 1.83
CA SER A 46 2.73 6.24 1.41
C SER A 46 3.06 7.44 2.32
N PRO A 47 2.82 7.40 3.65
CA PRO A 47 3.12 8.50 4.55
C PRO A 47 4.63 8.76 4.67
N VAL A 48 5.46 7.71 4.55
CA VAL A 48 6.94 7.85 4.54
C VAL A 48 7.40 8.56 3.27
N ALA A 49 6.92 8.16 2.09
CA ALA A 49 7.26 8.82 0.83
C ALA A 49 6.80 10.28 0.84
N PHE A 50 5.56 10.53 1.28
CA PHE A 50 5.01 11.87 1.37
C PHE A 50 5.79 12.76 2.36
N ALA A 51 6.15 12.23 3.54
CA ALA A 51 7.01 12.93 4.50
C ALA A 51 8.39 13.24 3.89
N TYR A 52 9.00 12.27 3.19
CA TYR A 52 10.30 12.46 2.54
C TYR A 52 10.27 13.60 1.51
N PHE A 53 9.26 13.64 0.64
CA PHE A 53 9.10 14.73 -0.33
C PHE A 53 8.78 16.07 0.36
N PHE A 54 8.01 16.06 1.44
CA PHE A 54 7.74 17.27 2.22
C PHE A 54 8.97 17.84 2.93
N PHE A 55 9.91 16.98 3.37
CA PHE A 55 11.16 17.45 3.98
C PHE A 55 12.20 17.92 2.97
N THR A 56 12.23 17.34 1.77
CA THR A 56 13.17 17.69 0.70
C THR A 56 12.73 18.88 -0.15
N GLY A 57 11.48 19.30 -0.05
CA GLY A 57 10.98 20.52 -0.69
C GLY A 57 11.64 21.79 -0.15
N LEU A 58 12.09 22.66 -1.07
CA LEU A 58 12.73 23.96 -0.78
C LEU A 58 11.73 25.09 -0.48
N GLU A 59 10.43 24.80 -0.57
CA GLU A 59 9.33 25.75 -0.37
C GLU A 59 9.18 26.15 1.11
N GLU A 60 8.73 27.38 1.35
CA GLU A 60 8.41 27.83 2.71
C GLU A 60 7.27 27.01 3.28
N LYS A 61 7.53 26.33 4.41
CA LYS A 61 6.57 25.45 5.07
C LYS A 61 5.52 26.27 5.80
N SER A 62 4.49 26.68 5.07
CA SER A 62 3.30 27.32 5.63
C SER A 62 2.62 26.41 6.65
N TRP A 63 1.95 27.03 7.64
CA TRP A 63 1.17 26.34 8.66
C TRP A 63 0.13 25.38 8.05
N ILE A 64 -0.44 25.75 6.90
CA ILE A 64 -1.43 24.95 6.18
C ILE A 64 -0.83 23.58 5.79
N THR A 65 0.41 23.55 5.30
CA THR A 65 1.03 22.31 4.83
C THR A 65 1.35 21.36 5.98
N TRP A 66 1.65 21.89 7.17
CA TRP A 66 1.79 21.10 8.40
C TRP A 66 0.48 20.48 8.86
N VAL A 67 -0.64 21.20 8.72
CA VAL A 67 -1.98 20.64 9.02
C VAL A 67 -2.33 19.53 8.04
N PHE A 68 -2.08 19.70 6.74
CA PHE A 68 -2.30 18.65 5.74
C PHE A 68 -1.46 17.40 6.02
N LEU A 69 -0.18 17.57 6.39
CA LEU A 69 0.68 16.46 6.76
C LEU A 69 0.16 15.71 7.99
N SER A 70 -0.20 16.43 9.05
CA SER A 70 -0.64 15.81 10.31
C SER A 70 -1.99 15.09 10.19
N VAL A 71 -2.96 15.70 9.50
CA VAL A 71 -4.28 15.07 9.27
C VAL A 71 -4.14 13.83 8.38
N GLY A 72 -3.39 13.94 7.28
CA GLY A 72 -3.13 12.79 6.40
C GLY A 72 -2.44 11.63 7.13
N TRP A 73 -1.44 11.94 7.96
CA TRP A 73 -0.78 10.94 8.81
C TRP A 73 -1.73 10.26 9.79
N VAL A 74 -2.59 11.01 10.47
CA VAL A 74 -3.54 10.44 11.44
C VAL A 74 -4.56 9.52 10.77
N ILE A 75 -5.08 9.89 9.59
CA ILE A 75 -6.02 9.06 8.83
C ILE A 75 -5.38 7.72 8.47
N ILE A 76 -4.16 7.74 7.92
CA ILE A 76 -3.43 6.53 7.54
C ILE A 76 -3.12 5.66 8.76
N LEU A 77 -2.78 6.26 9.91
CA LEU A 77 -2.56 5.52 11.16
C LEU A 77 -3.84 4.85 11.68
N ILE A 78 -5.00 5.50 11.53
CA ILE A 78 -6.30 4.92 11.92
C ILE A 78 -6.65 3.74 11.02
N GLU A 79 -6.45 3.87 9.71
CA GLU A 79 -6.71 2.80 8.74
C GLU A 79 -5.78 1.60 8.98
N ALA A 80 -4.48 1.85 9.21
CA ALA A 80 -3.51 0.82 9.59
C ALA A 80 -3.94 0.10 10.88
N LEU A 81 -4.36 0.84 11.90
CA LEU A 81 -4.81 0.27 13.17
C LEU A 81 -6.06 -0.60 12.99
N PHE A 82 -7.02 -0.15 12.18
CA PHE A 82 -8.25 -0.88 11.88
C PHE A 82 -7.95 -2.20 11.16
N ILE A 83 -7.08 -2.18 10.15
CA ILE A 83 -6.64 -3.36 9.39
C ILE A 83 -5.87 -4.35 10.29
N LEU A 84 -5.04 -3.86 11.22
CA LEU A 84 -4.36 -4.71 12.20
C LEU A 84 -5.33 -5.37 13.20
N CYS A 85 -6.49 -4.74 13.46
CA CYS A 85 -7.54 -5.25 14.33
C CYS A 85 -8.44 -6.28 13.61
N ASP A 86 -8.57 -6.18 12.29
CA ASP A 86 -9.41 -7.08 11.51
C ASP A 86 -8.84 -8.52 11.48
N LYS A 87 -9.63 -9.47 12.01
CA LYS A 87 -9.25 -10.88 12.15
C LYS A 87 -9.33 -11.68 10.84
N LYS A 88 -9.94 -11.17 9.76
CA LYS A 88 -10.04 -11.89 8.47
C LYS A 88 -8.72 -11.92 7.70
N ILE A 89 -7.73 -11.11 8.09
CA ILE A 89 -6.42 -10.94 7.40
C ILE A 89 -5.37 -11.99 7.87
N GLN A 90 -5.79 -13.08 8.53
CA GLN A 90 -4.88 -14.16 8.95
C GLN A 90 -4.40 -15.06 7.78
N GLN A 91 -4.90 -14.86 6.55
CA GLN A 91 -4.66 -15.77 5.43
C GLN A 91 -3.46 -15.32 4.58
N LYS A 92 -2.40 -16.14 4.62
CA LYS A 92 -1.07 -15.96 4.02
C LYS A 92 -1.06 -15.27 2.63
N CYS A 93 -0.19 -14.27 2.47
CA CYS A 93 -0.02 -13.47 1.25
C CYS A 93 1.34 -13.72 0.58
N PRO A 94 1.43 -13.84 -0.75
CA PRO A 94 2.71 -13.89 -1.46
C PRO A 94 3.46 -12.54 -1.40
N PHE A 95 4.78 -12.63 -1.25
CA PHE A 95 5.73 -11.51 -1.09
C PHE A 95 5.67 -10.44 -2.20
N LEU A 96 5.33 -10.82 -3.43
CA LEU A 96 5.51 -10.00 -4.65
C LEU A 96 4.50 -8.86 -4.82
N LEU A 97 3.42 -8.89 -4.05
CA LEU A 97 2.22 -8.14 -4.36
C LEU A 97 2.10 -6.79 -3.62
N PRO A 98 2.66 -6.58 -2.41
CA PRO A 98 2.95 -5.22 -1.93
C PRO A 98 3.89 -4.43 -2.84
N PHE A 99 4.68 -5.11 -3.68
CA PHE A 99 5.58 -4.45 -4.63
C PHE A 99 4.88 -4.06 -5.95
N CYS A 100 3.89 -4.85 -6.42
CA CYS A 100 3.15 -4.57 -7.66
C CYS A 100 2.12 -3.43 -7.54
N ILE A 101 1.62 -3.13 -6.34
CA ILE A 101 0.65 -2.04 -6.12
C ILE A 101 1.34 -0.67 -5.96
N VAL A 102 2.63 -0.67 -5.64
CA VAL A 102 3.44 0.54 -5.45
C VAL A 102 4.02 1.06 -6.79
N VAL A 103 3.77 0.35 -7.90
CA VAL A 103 4.07 0.79 -9.27
C VAL A 103 2.78 1.21 -9.97
#